data_AF-A0A090LL05-F1
#
_entry.id   AF-A0A090LL05-F1
#
_cell.length_a   1.000
_cell.length_b   1.000
_cell.length_c   1.000
_cell.angle_alpha   90.00
_cell.angle_beta   90.00
_cell.angle_gamma   90.00
#
_symmetry.space_group_name_H-M   'P 1'
#
loop_
_entity.id
_entity.type
_entity.pdbx_description
1 polymer ?
#
loop_
_entity_poly.entity_id
_entity_poly.type
_entity_poly.pdbx_seq_one_letter_code
_entity_poly.pdbx_strand_id
1 'polypeptide(L)'
;MINLQPTIGHIKNGSLVEIFQTSENPFRTNFIECLNHDRPSCNGINNQRFKSECITLYEYIHVGIRILNSNYDFESGELKIPITCQCRLQERLFSHNLLTIEV
;
A
#
# COMPACT_ATOMS: atom_id res chain seq x y z
N MET A 1 19.49 -2.05 -3.21
CA MET A 1 19.41 -0.95 -4.20
C MET A 1 17.94 -0.64 -4.42
N ILE A 2 17.53 0.62 -4.25
CA ILE A 2 16.14 1.03 -4.53
C ILE A 2 16.01 1.14 -6.04
N ASN A 3 15.07 0.39 -6.64
CA ASN A 3 14.78 0.52 -8.06
C ASN A 3 13.91 1.76 -8.29
N LEU A 4 14.54 2.86 -8.70
CA LEU A 4 13.87 4.14 -8.99
C LEU A 4 13.24 4.20 -10.38
N GLN A 5 13.43 3.16 -11.20
CA GLN A 5 12.90 3.05 -12.57
C GLN A 5 12.29 1.66 -12.78
N PRO A 6 11.11 1.40 -12.19
CA PRO A 6 10.41 0.13 -12.33
C PRO A 6 9.92 -0.06 -13.77
N THR A 7 10.05 -1.27 -14.31
CA THR A 7 9.50 -1.69 -15.61
C THR A 7 8.17 -2.42 -15.47
N ILE A 8 7.84 -2.85 -14.26
CA ILE A 8 6.67 -3.65 -13.93
C ILE A 8 6.05 -3.06 -12.66
N GLY A 9 4.72 -3.13 -12.56
CA GLY A 9 4.02 -2.82 -11.32
C GLY A 9 2.63 -3.43 -11.27
N HIS A 10 1.82 -2.99 -10.31
CA HIS A 10 0.46 -3.49 -10.12
C HIS A 10 -0.56 -2.39 -10.37
N ILE A 11 -1.70 -2.74 -10.94
CA ILE A 11 -2.86 -1.83 -11.03
C ILE A 11 -3.82 -2.07 -9.86
N LYS A 12 -4.89 -1.26 -9.77
CA LYS A 12 -5.86 -1.27 -8.66
C LYS A 12 -6.47 -2.63 -8.34
N ASN A 13 -6.73 -3.46 -9.36
CA ASN A 13 -7.29 -4.80 -9.18
C ASN A 13 -6.23 -5.86 -8.78
N GLY A 14 -4.95 -5.46 -8.65
CA GLY A 14 -3.84 -6.34 -8.29
C GLY A 14 -3.13 -6.99 -9.49
N SER A 15 -3.63 -6.86 -10.72
CA SER A 15 -2.98 -7.40 -11.91
C SER A 15 -1.60 -6.80 -12.13
N LEU A 16 -0.68 -7.65 -12.59
CA LEU A 16 0.70 -7.30 -12.90
C LEU A 16 0.77 -6.74 -14.33
N VAL A 17 1.42 -5.59 -14.49
CA VAL A 17 1.48 -4.84 -15.73
C VAL A 17 2.91 -4.38 -16.03
N GLU A 18 3.24 -4.26 -17.31
CA GLU A 18 4.43 -3.54 -17.78
C GLU A 18 4.13 -2.04 -17.87
N ILE A 19 5.11 -1.22 -17.53
CA ILE A 19 5.00 0.24 -17.54
C ILE A 19 5.69 0.76 -18.80
N PHE A 20 4.94 1.48 -19.62
CA PHE A 20 5.46 2.15 -20.81
C PHE A 20 6.56 3.14 -20.41
N GLN A 21 7.73 2.97 -21.00
CA GLN A 21 8.86 3.88 -20.81
C GLN A 21 9.84 3.73 -21.98
N THR A 22 10.51 4.82 -22.33
CA THR A 22 11.57 4.84 -23.34
C THR A 22 12.82 5.52 -22.77
N SER A 23 13.92 5.53 -23.52
CA SER A 23 15.11 6.30 -23.14
C SER A 23 14.83 7.81 -23.05
N GLU A 24 13.91 8.32 -23.87
CA GLU A 24 13.52 9.73 -23.91
C GLU A 24 12.48 10.08 -22.83
N ASN A 25 11.61 9.13 -22.47
CA ASN A 25 10.58 9.29 -21.46
C ASN A 25 10.67 8.18 -20.40
N PRO A 26 11.64 8.24 -19.48
CA PRO A 26 11.78 7.25 -18.42
C PRO A 26 10.71 7.42 -17.36
N PHE A 27 10.11 6.33 -16.89
CA PHE A 27 9.23 6.35 -15.72
C PHE A 27 10.06 6.25 -14.44
N ARG A 28 9.99 7.26 -13.56
CA ARG A 28 10.72 7.27 -12.28
C ARG A 28 9.80 7.57 -11.12
N THR A 29 9.97 6.83 -10.03
CA THR A 29 9.18 7.03 -8.81
C THR A 29 9.96 6.63 -7.57
N ASN A 30 9.63 7.24 -6.44
CA ASN A 30 10.11 6.83 -5.13
C ASN A 30 9.11 5.85 -4.52
N PHE A 31 9.60 4.70 -4.06
CA PHE A 31 8.79 3.71 -3.38
C PHE A 31 9.05 3.75 -1.89
N ILE A 32 8.00 4.01 -1.12
CA ILE A 32 8.06 3.93 0.34
C ILE A 32 6.96 3.00 0.79
N GLU A 33 7.36 1.82 1.25
CA GLU A 33 6.47 0.79 1.77
C GLU A 33 6.85 0.41 3.20
N CYS A 34 5.91 -0.21 3.91
CA CYS A 34 6.25 -0.86 5.18
C CYS A 34 7.22 -2.01 4.95
N LEU A 35 8.19 -2.17 5.86
CA LEU A 35 9.19 -3.23 5.81
C LEU A 35 8.55 -4.64 5.77
N ASN A 36 7.47 -4.83 6.51
CA ASN A 36 6.74 -6.09 6.56
C ASN A 36 5.30 -5.90 6.05
N HIS A 37 4.85 -6.85 5.22
CA HIS A 37 3.50 -6.83 4.63
C HIS A 37 2.44 -7.54 5.49
N ASP A 38 2.85 -8.20 6.57
CA ASP A 38 1.96 -8.87 7.56
C ASP A 38 1.24 -7.89 8.51
N ARG A 39 1.48 -6.58 8.34
CA ARG A 39 0.87 -5.48 9.11
C ARG A 39 1.15 -5.62 10.62
N PRO A 40 2.43 -5.58 11.02
CA PRO A 40 2.81 -5.73 12.42
C PRO A 40 2.27 -4.57 13.26
N SER A 41 2.19 -4.77 14.58
CA SER A 41 1.88 -3.68 15.50
C SER A 41 2.94 -2.58 15.46
N CYS A 42 2.50 -1.35 15.58
CA CYS A 42 3.39 -0.19 15.52
C CYS A 42 4.19 -0.05 16.80
N ASN A 43 5.42 0.44 16.68
CA ASN A 43 6.26 0.79 17.82
C ASN A 43 5.66 1.98 18.59
N GLY A 44 5.75 1.97 19.93
CA GLY A 44 5.35 3.07 20.79
C GLY A 44 3.87 3.17 21.14
N ILE A 45 3.04 2.18 20.75
CA ILE A 45 1.60 2.22 21.01
C ILE A 45 1.25 1.52 22.33
N ASN A 46 0.33 2.14 23.10
CA ASN A 46 -0.30 1.49 24.23
C ASN A 46 -1.23 0.36 23.74
N ASN A 47 -0.70 -0.87 23.74
CA ASN A 47 -1.40 -2.05 23.24
C ASN A 47 -2.57 -2.52 24.13
N GLN A 48 -2.69 -2.00 25.36
CA GLN A 48 -3.86 -2.24 26.21
C GLN A 48 -5.06 -1.43 25.73
N ARG A 49 -4.84 -0.17 25.30
CA ARG A 49 -5.90 0.73 24.85
C ARG A 49 -6.16 0.68 23.35
N PHE A 50 -5.14 0.42 22.54
CA PHE A 50 -5.25 0.45 21.09
C PHE A 50 -4.81 -0.87 20.47
N LYS A 51 -5.45 -1.22 19.36
CA LYS A 51 -4.89 -2.11 18.36
C LYS A 51 -4.19 -1.24 17.32
N SER A 52 -2.99 -1.62 16.91
CA SER A 52 -2.20 -0.89 15.92
C SER A 52 -1.71 -1.80 14.81
N GLU A 53 -1.61 -1.24 13.60
CA GLU A 53 -1.14 -1.94 12.40
C GLU A 53 -0.34 -0.97 11.52
N CYS A 54 0.88 -1.35 11.13
CA CYS A 54 1.63 -0.66 10.10
C CYS A 54 1.05 -1.01 8.72
N ILE A 55 0.58 0.00 8.00
CA ILE A 55 -0.04 -0.16 6.68
C ILE A 55 0.69 0.68 5.63
N THR A 56 0.97 0.06 4.48
CA THR A 56 1.43 0.81 3.30
C THR A 56 0.25 1.54 2.68
N LEU A 57 0.41 2.85 2.50
CA LEU A 57 -0.52 3.66 1.72
C LEU A 57 -0.09 3.72 0.26
N TYR A 58 -1.08 3.83 -0.61
CA TYR A 58 -0.86 3.82 -2.05
C TYR A 58 -1.50 5.03 -2.70
N GLU A 59 -0.84 5.53 -3.74
CA GLU A 59 -1.37 6.47 -4.72
C GLU A 59 -1.60 5.75 -6.05
N TYR A 60 -2.49 6.31 -6.87
CA TYR A 60 -2.79 5.82 -8.20
C TYR A 60 -2.44 6.90 -9.20
N ILE A 61 -1.55 6.58 -10.14
CA ILE A 61 -1.07 7.52 -11.15
C ILE A 61 -1.37 7.01 -12.55
N HIS A 62 -1.72 7.91 -13.46
CA HIS A 62 -1.97 7.56 -14.85
C HIS A 62 -0.65 7.43 -15.63
N VAL A 63 -0.40 6.24 -16.16
CA VAL A 63 0.74 5.93 -17.03
C VAL A 63 0.31 5.00 -18.16
N GLY A 64 1.12 4.89 -19.20
CA GLY A 64 0.94 3.84 -20.20
C GLY A 64 1.26 2.47 -19.59
N ILE A 65 0.35 1.52 -19.68
CA ILE A 65 0.50 0.17 -19.14
C ILE A 65 0.01 -0.87 -20.15
N ARG A 66 0.52 -2.10 -20.03
CA ARG A 66 -0.09 -3.28 -20.66
C ARG A 66 0.00 -4.46 -19.71
N ILE A 67 -0.88 -5.44 -19.85
CA ILE A 67 -0.82 -6.66 -19.05
C ILE A 67 0.53 -7.35 -19.29
N LEU A 68 1.21 -7.76 -18.21
CA LEU A 68 2.53 -8.39 -18.31
C LEU A 68 2.46 -9.61 -19.23
N ASN A 69 3.43 -9.72 -20.15
CA ASN A 69 3.54 -10.80 -21.14
C ASN A 69 2.37 -10.88 -22.14
N SER A 70 1.60 -9.80 -22.27
CA SER A 70 0.60 -9.71 -23.33
C SER A 70 1.17 -9.04 -24.58
N ASN A 71 0.59 -9.38 -25.73
CA ASN A 71 0.91 -8.74 -27.01
C ASN A 71 -0.02 -7.55 -27.30
N TYR A 72 -0.74 -7.06 -26.29
CA TYR A 72 -1.60 -5.88 -26.44
C TYR A 72 -0.76 -4.61 -26.47
N ASP A 73 -1.32 -3.57 -27.08
CA ASP A 73 -0.74 -2.24 -27.06
C ASP A 73 -0.75 -1.66 -25.63
N PHE A 74 0.13 -0.68 -25.40
CA PHE A 74 0.08 0.08 -24.16
C PHE A 74 -1.13 1.02 -24.16
N GLU A 75 -1.90 0.98 -23.09
CA GLU A 75 -3.06 1.84 -22.88
C GLU A 75 -2.88 2.68 -21.61
N SER A 76 -3.64 3.77 -21.49
CA SER A 76 -3.61 4.57 -20.25
C SER A 76 -4.27 3.79 -19.10
N GLY A 77 -3.59 3.69 -17.97
CA GLY A 77 -4.16 3.06 -16.77
C GLY A 77 -3.54 3.54 -15.47
N GLU A 78 -4.19 3.18 -14.37
CA GLU A 78 -3.80 3.60 -13.01
C GLU A 78 -2.83 2.60 -12.37
N LEU A 79 -1.56 3.01 -12.29
CA LEU A 79 -0.52 2.25 -11.60
C LEU A 79 -0.57 2.53 -10.09
N LYS A 80 -0.54 1.47 -9.28
CA LYS A 80 -0.56 1.53 -7.83
C LYS A 80 0.85 1.72 -7.28
N ILE A 81 1.12 2.87 -6.66
CA ILE A 81 2.45 3.24 -6.14
C ILE A 81 2.42 3.30 -4.60
N PRO A 82 3.29 2.55 -3.88
CA PRO A 82 3.44 2.71 -2.43
C PRO A 82 4.16 4.03 -2.10
N ILE A 83 3.50 4.88 -1.33
CA ILE A 83 3.95 6.26 -1.05
C ILE A 83 4.40 6.49 0.39
N THR A 84 3.92 5.70 1.34
CA THR A 84 4.32 5.81 2.75
C THR A 84 3.91 4.57 3.55
N CYS A 85 4.57 4.35 4.69
CA CYS A 85 4.12 3.43 5.72
C CYS A 85 3.54 4.23 6.90
N GLN A 86 2.28 4.00 7.24
CA GLN A 86 1.59 4.69 8.33
C GLN A 86 1.15 3.71 9.42
N CYS A 87 1.23 4.17 10.68
CA CYS A 87 0.57 3.47 11.78
C CYS A 87 -0.93 3.78 11.82
N ARG A 88 -1.78 2.76 11.65
CA ARG A 88 -3.22 2.85 11.86
C ARG A 88 -3.56 2.40 13.27
N LEU A 89 -4.34 3.22 13.99
CA LEU A 89 -4.82 2.92 15.33
C LEU A 89 -6.32 2.64 15.32
N GLN A 90 -6.73 1.69 16.15
CA GLN A 90 -8.12 1.42 16.48
C GLN A 90 -8.23 1.32 18.00
N GLU A 91 -9.11 2.10 18.62
CA GLU A 91 -9.37 1.98 20.04
C GLU A 91 -9.99 0.62 20.33
N ARG A 92 -9.46 -0.07 21.34
CA ARG A 92 -10.10 -1.26 21.88
C ARG A 92 -11.28 -0.75 22.69
N LEU A 93 -12.49 -1.11 22.27
CA LEU A 93 -13.66 -0.91 23.11
C LEU A 93 -13.45 -1.77 24.36
N PHE A 94 -13.05 -1.13 25.45
CA PHE A 94 -13.32 -1.69 26.76
C PHE A 94 -14.83 -1.69 26.87
N SER A 95 -15.44 -2.87 26.89
CA SER A 95 -16.76 -3.00 27.50
C SER A 95 -16.61 -2.43 28.90
N HIS A 96 -17.02 -1.17 29.08
CA HIS A 96 -17.27 -0.63 30.39
C HIS A 96 -18.41 -1.48 30.94
N ASN A 97 -18.05 -2.53 31.67
CA ASN A 97 -18.88 -3.24 32.63
C ASN A 97 -20.38 -2.91 32.53
N LEU A 98 -21.15 -3.74 31.81
CA LEU A 98 -22.45 -4.17 32.32
C LEU A 98 -22.21 -4.99 33.60
N LEU A 99 -21.68 -4.34 34.65
CA LEU A 99 -21.80 -4.80 36.02
C LEU A 99 -23.05 -4.10 36.56
N THR A 100 -24.22 -4.53 36.10
CA THR A 100 -25.40 -4.45 36.94
C THR A 100 -25.18 -5.48 38.05
N ILE A 101 -24.55 -5.04 39.14
CA ILE A 101 -24.72 -5.70 40.42
C ILE A 101 -26.19 -5.48 40.76
N GLU A 102 -27.02 -6.51 40.56
CA GLU A 102 -28.34 -6.57 41.16
C GLU A 102 -28.14 -6.59 42.68
N VAL A 103 -28.60 -5.53 43.35
CA VAL A 103 -28.77 -5.45 44.81
C VAL A 103 -30.24 -5.70 45.11
#